data_AF-A0A7N0VGF3-F1
#
_entry.id   AF-A0A7N0VGF3-F1
#
_cell.length_a   1.000
_cell.length_b   1.000
_cell.length_c   1.000
_cell.angle_alpha   90.00
_cell.angle_beta   90.00
_cell.angle_gamma   90.00
#
_symmetry.space_group_name_H-M   'P 1'
#
loop_
_entity.id
_entity.type
_entity.pdbx_description
1 polymer ?
#
loop_
_entity_poly.entity_id
_entity_poly.type
_entity_poly.pdbx_seq_one_letter_code
_entity_poly.pdbx_strand_id
1 'polypeptide(L)'
;MLYFLGEICTLSLPVDHKKGLFRDLINEGIFDVLTTTLQSEDMEVAFKGADILQQFVGWDRNTVCDYIIGQEGNQLLGYLVKNMITDFGEDVNIVFQQIIEEFLMFPTTQGDAFVDILYKKHLRQLVDLMETSPPSGGVTNPVILSTICTFLVACLDLRPHPIMYDFLRGGLIPKVLSLTRHEDVCLKTSAVVFLDTILKLNVS
;
A
#
# COMPACT_ATOMS: atom_id res chain seq x y z
N MET A 1 1.59 -24.28 6.14
CA MET A 1 2.25 -23.28 7.01
C MET A 1 1.41 -22.01 7.14
N LEU A 2 1.03 -21.33 6.05
CA LEU A 2 0.18 -20.13 6.10
C LEU A 2 -1.17 -20.33 6.79
N TYR A 3 -1.89 -21.42 6.50
CA TYR A 3 -3.13 -21.76 7.22
C TYR A 3 -2.90 -21.95 8.73
N PHE A 4 -1.82 -22.63 9.10
CA PHE A 4 -1.45 -22.84 10.52
C PHE A 4 -1.11 -21.53 11.22
N LEU A 5 -0.34 -20.64 10.57
CA LEU A 5 -0.07 -19.29 11.08
C LEU A 5 -1.36 -18.49 11.24
N GLY A 6 -2.23 -18.52 10.23
CA GLY A 6 -3.54 -17.87 10.28
C GLY A 6 -4.38 -18.35 11.46
N GLU A 7 -4.48 -19.67 11.66
CA GLU A 7 -5.18 -20.24 12.81
C GLU A 7 -4.59 -19.75 14.13
N ILE A 8 -3.27 -19.78 14.27
CA ILE A 8 -2.61 -19.31 15.50
C ILE A 8 -2.89 -17.82 15.76
N CYS A 9 -2.89 -16.98 14.72
CA CYS A 9 -3.11 -15.55 14.90
C CYS A 9 -4.57 -15.23 15.29
N THR A 10 -5.52 -16.10 14.91
CA THR A 10 -6.93 -16.04 15.35
C THR A 10 -7.19 -16.61 16.75
N LEU A 11 -6.22 -17.30 17.37
CA LEU A 11 -6.38 -17.80 18.73
C LEU A 11 -6.42 -16.63 19.74
N SER A 12 -7.36 -16.71 20.67
CA SER A 12 -7.47 -15.81 21.83
C SER A 12 -6.39 -16.13 22.87
N LEU A 13 -5.12 -16.03 22.48
CA LEU A 13 -3.99 -16.18 23.38
C LEU A 13 -3.86 -14.94 24.30
N PRO A 14 -3.44 -15.11 25.56
CA PRO A 14 -3.06 -13.98 26.41
C PRO A 14 -1.97 -13.14 25.75
N VAL A 15 -1.97 -11.83 26.01
CA VAL A 15 -1.07 -10.85 25.36
C VAL A 15 0.40 -11.25 25.47
N ASP A 16 0.85 -11.76 26.62
CA ASP A 16 2.25 -12.15 26.83
C ASP A 16 2.65 -13.37 25.98
N HIS A 17 1.73 -14.32 25.79
CA HIS A 17 1.97 -15.49 24.93
C HIS A 17 2.01 -15.09 23.45
N LYS A 18 1.17 -14.12 23.03
CA LYS A 18 1.22 -13.54 21.67
C LYS A 18 2.56 -12.86 21.40
N LYS A 19 3.08 -12.09 22.36
CA LYS A 19 4.40 -11.44 22.25
C LYS A 19 5.54 -12.45 22.16
N GLY A 20 5.52 -13.49 22.99
CA GLY A 20 6.53 -14.56 22.97
C GLY A 20 6.56 -15.29 21.63
N LEU A 21 5.39 -15.76 21.19
CA LEU A 21 5.24 -16.42 19.89
C LEU A 21 5.66 -15.52 18.73
N PHE A 22 5.23 -14.26 18.72
CA PHE A 22 5.57 -13.33 17.64
C PHE A 22 7.09 -13.16 17.51
N ARG A 23 7.78 -12.99 18.64
CA ARG A 23 9.25 -12.94 18.66
C ARG A 23 9.88 -14.22 18.13
N ASP A 24 9.36 -15.38 18.52
CA ASP A 24 9.89 -16.67 18.06
C ASP A 24 9.69 -16.82 16.53
N LEU A 25 8.53 -16.43 16.00
CA LEU A 25 8.27 -16.41 14.55
C LEU A 25 9.20 -15.46 13.80
N ILE A 26 9.49 -14.28 14.37
CA ILE A 26 10.45 -13.34 13.79
C ILE A 26 11.84 -13.99 13.70
N ASN A 27 12.29 -14.66 14.76
CA ASN A 27 13.59 -15.33 14.77
C ASN A 27 13.67 -16.48 13.75
N GLU A 28 12.54 -17.11 13.42
CA GLU A 28 12.42 -18.14 12.39
C GLU A 28 12.23 -17.57 10.97
N GLY A 29 12.33 -16.25 10.78
CA GLY A 29 12.29 -15.62 9.45
C GLY A 29 10.87 -15.47 8.88
N ILE A 30 9.85 -15.29 9.73
CA ILE A 30 8.46 -15.19 9.27
C ILE A 30 8.24 -14.06 8.25
N PHE A 31 8.95 -12.95 8.35
CA PHE A 31 8.80 -11.85 7.41
C PHE A 31 9.37 -12.16 6.01
N ASP A 32 10.39 -13.02 5.90
CA ASP A 32 10.88 -13.51 4.61
C ASP A 32 9.84 -14.42 3.95
N VAL A 33 9.19 -15.27 4.75
CA VAL A 33 8.07 -16.10 4.30
C VAL A 33 6.90 -15.24 3.84
N LEU A 34 6.54 -14.20 4.59
CA LEU A 34 5.48 -13.26 4.21
C LEU A 34 5.85 -12.49 2.94
N THR A 35 7.12 -12.07 2.78
CA THR A 35 7.61 -11.44 1.55
C THR A 35 7.42 -12.37 0.34
N THR A 36 7.81 -13.64 0.49
CA THR A 36 7.64 -14.67 -0.56
C THR A 36 6.16 -14.95 -0.85
N THR A 37 5.32 -14.93 0.19
CA THR A 37 3.87 -15.13 0.07
C THR A 37 3.21 -13.97 -0.70
N LEU A 38 3.60 -12.73 -0.40
CA LEU A 38 3.11 -11.54 -1.11
C LEU A 38 3.61 -11.48 -2.57
N GLN A 39 4.72 -12.13 -2.91
CA GLN A 39 5.19 -12.23 -4.29
C GLN A 39 4.29 -13.12 -5.17
N SER A 40 3.52 -14.03 -4.57
CA SER A 40 2.72 -15.03 -5.27
C SER A 40 1.75 -14.41 -6.28
N GLU A 41 1.65 -15.02 -7.46
CA GLU A 41 0.61 -14.69 -8.44
C GLU A 41 -0.76 -15.29 -8.06
N ASP A 42 -0.78 -16.24 -7.13
CA ASP A 42 -2.00 -16.78 -6.54
C ASP A 42 -2.59 -15.77 -5.54
N MET A 43 -3.78 -15.26 -5.88
CA MET A 43 -4.55 -14.30 -5.08
C MET A 43 -4.78 -14.78 -3.65
N GLU A 44 -5.17 -16.04 -3.45
CA GLU A 44 -5.53 -16.56 -2.13
C GLU A 44 -4.28 -16.60 -1.23
N VAL A 45 -3.14 -16.99 -1.81
CA VAL A 45 -1.85 -16.99 -1.12
C VAL A 45 -1.43 -15.57 -0.75
N ALA A 46 -1.44 -14.64 -1.71
CA ALA A 46 -1.05 -13.25 -1.48
C ALA A 46 -1.95 -12.56 -0.44
N PHE A 47 -3.27 -12.74 -0.56
CA PHE A 47 -4.26 -12.22 0.39
C PHE A 47 -4.05 -12.79 1.79
N LYS A 48 -3.80 -14.11 1.92
CA LYS A 48 -3.56 -14.71 3.22
C LYS A 48 -2.26 -14.21 3.87
N GLY A 49 -1.23 -13.96 3.06
CA GLY A 49 0.00 -13.30 3.51
C GLY A 49 -0.27 -11.90 4.05
N ALA A 50 -1.09 -11.11 3.34
CA ALA A 50 -1.47 -9.76 3.76
C ALA A 50 -2.29 -9.76 5.06
N ASP A 51 -3.27 -10.67 5.19
CA ASP A 51 -4.07 -10.83 6.42
C ASP A 51 -3.19 -11.14 7.65
N ILE A 52 -2.24 -12.06 7.52
CA ILE A 52 -1.28 -12.36 8.59
C ILE A 52 -0.39 -11.15 8.90
N LEU A 53 0.12 -10.47 7.87
CA LEU A 53 0.95 -9.28 8.04
C LEU A 53 0.18 -8.16 8.76
N GLN A 54 -1.06 -7.90 8.37
CA GLN A 54 -1.95 -6.92 9.00
C GLN A 54 -2.12 -7.21 10.50
N GLN A 55 -2.24 -8.48 10.88
CA GLN A 55 -2.31 -8.88 12.29
C GLN A 55 -0.99 -8.61 13.02
N PHE A 56 0.16 -8.85 12.39
CA PHE A 56 1.47 -8.53 12.96
C PHE A 56 1.71 -7.03 13.11
N VAL A 57 1.23 -6.21 12.16
CA VAL A 57 1.22 -4.75 12.29
C VAL A 57 0.41 -4.34 13.52
N GLY A 58 -0.75 -4.98 13.75
CA GLY A 58 -1.56 -4.76 14.94
C GLY A 58 -0.89 -5.21 16.26
N TRP A 59 0.00 -6.20 16.22
CA TRP A 59 0.72 -6.68 17.41
C TRP A 59 1.91 -5.78 17.76
N ASP A 60 2.74 -5.46 16.77
CA ASP A 60 3.91 -4.60 16.93
C ASP A 60 4.34 -3.98 15.60
N ARG A 61 3.70 -2.86 15.26
CA ARG A 61 4.02 -2.04 14.10
C ARG A 61 5.49 -1.62 14.03
N ASN A 62 6.16 -1.36 15.16
CA ASN A 62 7.57 -0.93 15.16
C ASN A 62 8.44 -2.02 14.55
N THR A 63 8.29 -3.25 15.03
CA THR A 63 9.08 -4.39 14.58
C THR A 63 8.86 -4.68 13.09
N VAL A 64 7.62 -4.57 12.60
CA VAL A 64 7.34 -4.72 11.16
C VAL A 64 7.98 -3.56 10.36
N CYS A 65 7.89 -2.34 10.85
CA CYS A 65 8.48 -1.16 10.21
C CYS A 65 10.02 -1.27 10.11
N ASP A 66 10.67 -1.65 11.22
CA ASP A 66 12.12 -1.87 11.29
C ASP A 66 12.57 -2.95 10.31
N TYR A 67 11.81 -4.05 10.19
CA TYR A 67 12.06 -5.06 9.18
C TYR A 67 11.95 -4.49 7.76
N ILE A 68 10.87 -3.78 7.44
CA ILE A 68 10.66 -3.21 6.09
C ILE A 68 11.82 -2.26 5.71
N ILE A 69 12.25 -1.40 6.63
CA ILE A 69 13.34 -0.44 6.41
C ILE A 69 14.68 -1.16 6.22
N GLY A 70 14.95 -2.17 7.06
CA GLY A 70 16.20 -2.93 7.07
C GLY A 70 16.32 -3.99 5.99
N GLN A 71 15.19 -4.44 5.41
CA GLN A 71 15.18 -5.47 4.39
C GLN A 71 15.87 -4.99 3.11
N GLU A 72 16.74 -5.85 2.56
CA GLU A 72 17.41 -5.57 1.29
C GLU A 72 16.38 -5.32 0.18
N GLY A 73 16.52 -4.18 -0.51
CA GLY A 73 15.61 -3.78 -1.58
C GLY A 73 14.18 -3.41 -1.13
N ASN A 74 13.86 -3.47 0.17
CA ASN A 74 12.53 -3.18 0.72
C ASN A 74 11.41 -3.98 0.02
N GLN A 75 11.70 -5.25 -0.30
CA GLN A 75 10.85 -6.09 -1.15
C GLN A 75 9.44 -6.28 -0.60
N LEU A 76 9.27 -6.41 0.71
CA LEU A 76 7.97 -6.55 1.35
C LEU A 76 7.08 -5.34 1.02
N LEU A 77 7.62 -4.12 1.14
CA LEU A 77 6.91 -2.91 0.75
C LEU A 77 6.66 -2.87 -0.76
N GLY A 78 7.64 -3.28 -1.57
CA GLY A 78 7.48 -3.39 -3.01
C GLY A 78 6.30 -4.29 -3.42
N TYR A 79 6.14 -5.44 -2.78
CA TYR A 79 5.03 -6.35 -3.04
C TYR A 79 3.68 -5.83 -2.51
N LEU A 80 3.66 -5.15 -1.35
CA LEU A 80 2.43 -4.45 -0.90
C LEU A 80 1.96 -3.45 -1.96
N VAL A 81 2.85 -2.60 -2.47
CA VAL A 81 2.50 -1.59 -3.48
C VAL A 81 2.13 -2.25 -4.81
N LYS A 82 2.84 -3.31 -5.24
CA LYS A 82 2.52 -4.07 -6.46
C LYS A 82 1.14 -4.72 -6.36
N ASN A 83 0.81 -5.35 -5.24
CA ASN A 83 -0.44 -6.10 -5.09
C ASN A 83 -1.66 -5.17 -4.97
N MET A 84 -1.48 -3.93 -4.47
CA MET A 84 -2.51 -2.90 -4.54
C MET A 84 -2.98 -2.59 -5.97
N ILE A 85 -2.10 -2.77 -6.96
CA ILE A 85 -2.39 -2.53 -8.39
C ILE A 85 -2.41 -3.82 -9.23
N THR A 86 -2.43 -4.98 -8.59
CA THR A 86 -2.62 -6.25 -9.27
C THR A 86 -4.12 -6.50 -9.42
N ASP A 87 -4.54 -7.20 -10.48
CA ASP A 87 -5.97 -7.44 -10.75
C ASP A 87 -6.53 -8.58 -9.88
N PHE A 88 -6.39 -8.44 -8.56
CA PHE A 88 -6.94 -9.38 -7.58
C PHE A 88 -8.39 -9.07 -7.19
N GLY A 89 -8.90 -7.90 -7.58
CA GLY A 89 -10.21 -7.39 -7.16
C GLY A 89 -10.11 -6.37 -6.05
N GLU A 90 -11.07 -5.44 -6.01
CA GLU A 90 -11.05 -4.26 -5.13
C GLU A 90 -10.94 -4.62 -3.64
N ASP A 91 -11.73 -5.61 -3.19
CA ASP A 91 -11.76 -6.06 -1.79
C ASP A 91 -10.44 -6.67 -1.31
N VAL A 92 -9.64 -7.20 -2.24
CA VAL A 92 -8.32 -7.76 -1.94
C VAL A 92 -7.26 -6.66 -2.00
N ASN A 93 -7.32 -5.81 -3.02
CA ASN A 93 -6.39 -4.71 -3.21
C ASN A 93 -6.41 -3.71 -2.06
N ILE A 94 -7.59 -3.44 -1.48
CA ILE A 94 -7.76 -2.51 -0.36
C ILE A 94 -7.00 -2.97 0.90
N VAL A 95 -6.83 -4.28 1.12
CA VAL A 95 -6.08 -4.79 2.28
C VAL A 95 -4.60 -4.40 2.18
N PHE A 96 -3.99 -4.53 1.00
CA PHE A 96 -2.60 -4.09 0.82
C PHE A 96 -2.45 -2.57 1.00
N GLN A 97 -3.42 -1.80 0.49
CA GLN A 97 -3.47 -0.35 0.67
C GLN A 97 -3.55 0.03 2.16
N GLN A 98 -4.45 -0.60 2.92
CA GLN A 98 -4.66 -0.34 4.34
C GLN A 98 -3.39 -0.60 5.17
N ILE A 99 -2.67 -1.69 4.89
CA ILE A 99 -1.38 -1.97 5.55
C ILE A 99 -0.40 -0.81 5.34
N ILE A 100 -0.29 -0.29 4.11
CA ILE A 100 0.63 0.83 3.81
C ILE A 100 0.17 2.11 4.52
N GLU A 101 -1.13 2.40 4.51
CA GLU A 101 -1.71 3.58 5.17
C GLU A 101 -1.49 3.56 6.68
N GLU A 102 -1.48 2.38 7.33
CA GLU A 102 -1.13 2.28 8.75
C GLU A 102 0.29 2.76 9.07
N PHE A 103 1.23 2.54 8.16
CA PHE A 103 2.60 3.06 8.28
C PHE A 103 2.69 4.53 7.90
N LEU A 104 1.89 5.02 6.93
CA LEU A 104 1.77 6.45 6.66
C LEU A 104 1.30 7.21 7.91
N MET A 105 0.32 6.68 8.62
CA MET A 105 -0.18 7.27 9.87
C MET A 105 0.76 7.11 11.07
N PHE A 106 1.93 6.49 10.92
CA PHE A 106 2.84 6.19 12.03
C PHE A 106 3.82 7.35 12.30
N PRO A 107 3.62 8.17 13.36
CA PRO A 107 4.36 9.42 13.55
C PRO A 107 5.64 9.16 14.37
N THR A 108 6.53 8.34 13.83
CA THR A 108 7.85 8.02 14.42
C THR A 108 8.96 8.26 13.40
N THR A 109 10.20 8.33 13.87
CA THR A 109 11.37 8.41 12.98
C THR A 109 11.46 7.21 12.04
N GLN A 110 11.02 6.04 12.48
CA GLN A 110 10.90 4.85 11.62
C GLN A 110 9.80 5.05 10.59
N GLY A 111 8.65 5.59 10.99
CA GLY A 111 7.60 5.99 10.07
C GLY A 111 8.07 7.02 9.03
N ASP A 112 8.94 7.97 9.39
CA ASP A 112 9.58 8.90 8.44
C ASP A 112 10.47 8.17 7.44
N ALA A 113 11.31 7.24 7.90
CA ALA A 113 12.14 6.43 7.02
C ALA A 113 11.31 5.54 6.08
N PHE A 114 10.22 4.94 6.57
CA PHE A 114 9.28 4.18 5.75
C PHE A 114 8.67 5.05 4.64
N VAL A 115 8.18 6.24 4.99
CA VAL A 115 7.62 7.20 4.03
C VAL A 115 8.64 7.55 2.97
N ASP A 116 9.87 7.90 3.38
CA ASP A 116 10.96 8.18 2.46
C ASP A 116 11.18 7.06 1.45
N ILE A 117 11.18 5.80 1.90
CA ILE A 117 11.35 4.62 1.05
C ILE A 117 10.16 4.46 0.10
N LEU A 118 8.93 4.54 0.60
CA LEU A 118 7.71 4.45 -0.21
C LEU A 118 7.76 5.45 -1.37
N TYR A 119 7.99 6.73 -1.06
CA TYR A 119 8.00 7.80 -2.05
C TYR A 119 9.18 7.68 -3.03
N LYS A 120 10.40 7.39 -2.55
CA LYS A 120 11.61 7.34 -3.39
C LYS A 120 11.66 6.10 -4.28
N LYS A 121 11.22 4.95 -3.79
CA LYS A 121 11.42 3.65 -4.46
C LYS A 121 10.17 3.08 -5.11
N HIS A 122 9.00 3.29 -4.53
CA HIS A 122 7.80 2.53 -4.91
C HIS A 122 6.64 3.38 -5.43
N LEU A 123 6.62 4.68 -5.19
CA LEU A 123 5.51 5.52 -5.65
C LEU A 123 5.55 5.76 -7.16
N ARG A 124 6.74 5.80 -7.77
CA ARG A 124 6.91 6.07 -9.20
C ARG A 124 6.15 5.07 -10.09
N GLN A 125 6.15 3.77 -9.76
CA GLN A 125 5.42 2.76 -10.54
C GLN A 125 3.91 3.02 -10.58
N LEU A 126 3.32 3.57 -9.52
CA LEU A 126 1.90 3.92 -9.48
C LEU A 126 1.61 5.11 -10.41
N VAL A 127 2.49 6.11 -10.37
CA VAL A 127 2.40 7.30 -11.22
C VAL A 127 2.61 6.93 -12.69
N ASP A 128 3.62 6.11 -13.01
CA ASP A 128 3.89 5.63 -14.37
C ASP A 128 2.70 4.85 -14.93
N LEU A 129 2.06 4.00 -14.12
CA LEU A 129 0.87 3.26 -14.54
C LEU A 129 -0.28 4.21 -14.90
N MET A 130 -0.49 5.27 -14.12
CA MET A 130 -1.47 6.29 -14.48
C MET A 130 -1.08 7.08 -15.73
N GLU A 131 0.17 7.51 -15.86
CA GLU A 131 0.67 8.29 -17.01
C GLU A 131 0.54 7.50 -18.33
N THR A 132 0.81 6.20 -18.29
CA THR A 132 0.76 5.31 -19.46
C THR A 132 -0.65 4.81 -19.80
N SER A 133 -1.58 4.83 -18.85
CA SER A 133 -2.95 4.38 -19.07
C SER A 133 -3.68 5.33 -20.04
N PRO A 134 -4.34 4.87 -21.11
CA PRO A 134 -4.98 5.77 -22.06
C PRO A 134 -6.24 6.43 -21.47
N PRO A 135 -6.55 7.69 -21.86
CA PRO A 135 -7.68 8.45 -21.32
C PRO A 135 -9.06 7.90 -21.72
N SER A 136 -9.11 7.09 -22.79
CA SER A 136 -10.34 6.53 -23.38
C SER A 136 -10.67 5.11 -22.89
N GLY A 137 -10.15 4.69 -21.73
CA GLY A 137 -10.47 3.37 -21.16
C GLY A 137 -9.82 2.19 -21.87
N GLY A 138 -8.50 2.27 -22.09
CA GLY A 138 -7.75 1.12 -22.59
C GLY A 138 -7.55 0.04 -21.53
N VAL A 139 -6.58 -0.86 -21.80
CA VAL A 139 -6.34 -2.15 -21.12
C VAL A 139 -6.28 -2.09 -19.57
N THR A 140 -6.03 -0.93 -18.96
CA THR A 140 -5.93 -0.79 -17.51
C THR A 140 -7.31 -0.78 -16.84
N ASN A 141 -7.52 -1.71 -15.92
CA ASN A 141 -8.76 -1.83 -15.13
C ASN A 141 -9.08 -0.49 -14.41
N PRO A 142 -10.26 0.12 -14.63
CA PRO A 142 -10.68 1.35 -13.96
C PRO A 142 -10.64 1.27 -12.43
N VAL A 143 -10.86 0.09 -11.86
CA VAL A 143 -10.74 -0.17 -10.41
C VAL A 143 -9.33 0.12 -9.94
N ILE A 144 -8.30 -0.37 -10.65
CA ILE A 144 -6.89 -0.16 -10.29
C ILE A 144 -6.54 1.34 -10.34
N LEU A 145 -6.99 2.06 -11.38
CA LEU A 145 -6.76 3.51 -11.46
C LEU A 145 -7.48 4.27 -10.34
N SER A 146 -8.65 3.79 -9.92
CA SER A 146 -9.38 4.35 -8.77
C SER A 146 -8.63 4.11 -7.46
N THR A 147 -8.10 2.90 -7.27
CA THR A 147 -7.25 2.55 -6.12
C THR A 147 -6.03 3.46 -6.05
N ILE A 148 -5.34 3.71 -7.18
CA ILE A 148 -4.19 4.61 -7.22
C ILE A 148 -4.60 6.04 -6.86
N CYS A 149 -5.69 6.57 -7.42
CA CYS A 149 -6.17 7.92 -7.09
C CYS A 149 -6.46 8.06 -5.59
N THR A 150 -7.16 7.08 -5.01
CA THR A 150 -7.49 7.06 -3.58
C THR A 150 -6.23 6.97 -2.71
N PHE A 151 -5.28 6.09 -3.06
CA PHE A 151 -4.03 5.96 -2.31
C PHE A 151 -3.18 7.23 -2.38
N LEU A 152 -3.15 7.92 -3.53
CA LEU A 152 -2.42 9.18 -3.66
C LEU A 152 -3.07 10.33 -2.88
N VAL A 153 -4.40 10.32 -2.72
CA VAL A 153 -5.08 11.20 -1.78
C VAL A 153 -4.61 10.92 -0.35
N ALA A 154 -4.60 9.65 0.07
CA ALA A 154 -4.10 9.28 1.40
C ALA A 154 -2.63 9.69 1.61
N CYS A 155 -1.78 9.55 0.59
CA CYS A 155 -0.40 10.03 0.61
C CYS A 155 -0.32 11.56 0.86
N LEU A 156 -1.14 12.35 0.15
CA LEU A 156 -1.20 13.80 0.29
C LEU A 156 -1.75 14.25 1.65
N ASP A 157 -2.78 13.57 2.16
CA ASP A 157 -3.47 13.95 3.40
C ASP A 157 -2.69 13.50 4.65
N LEU A 158 -2.17 12.28 4.65
CA LEU A 158 -1.55 11.68 5.84
C LEU A 158 -0.09 12.10 6.00
N ARG A 159 0.68 12.14 4.91
CA ARG A 159 2.13 12.40 4.93
C ARG A 159 2.58 13.19 3.70
N PRO A 160 2.31 14.51 3.65
CA PRO A 160 2.80 15.37 2.58
C PRO A 160 4.31 15.25 2.43
N HIS A 161 4.78 14.95 1.22
CA HIS A 161 6.19 14.67 0.95
C HIS A 161 6.66 15.37 -0.34
N PRO A 162 7.87 15.98 -0.38
CA PRO A 162 8.36 16.76 -1.53
C PRO A 162 8.26 16.04 -2.88
N ILE A 163 8.58 14.75 -2.92
CA ILE A 163 8.54 13.91 -4.13
C ILE A 163 7.13 13.86 -4.74
N MET A 164 6.09 13.91 -3.91
CA MET A 164 4.71 13.95 -4.42
C MET A 164 4.47 15.19 -5.28
N TYR A 165 4.97 16.35 -4.82
CA TYR A 165 4.82 17.60 -5.53
C TYR A 165 5.62 17.61 -6.85
N ASP A 166 6.74 16.90 -6.91
CA ASP A 166 7.48 16.71 -8.16
C ASP A 166 6.66 15.91 -9.18
N PHE A 167 5.94 14.86 -8.75
CA PHE A 167 5.01 14.13 -9.64
C PHE A 167 3.83 14.99 -10.09
N LEU A 168 3.25 15.78 -9.18
CA LEU A 168 2.18 16.71 -9.52
C LEU A 168 2.59 17.70 -10.61
N ARG A 169 3.83 18.23 -10.53
CA ARG A 169 4.43 19.09 -11.55
C ARG A 169 4.82 18.34 -12.84
N GLY A 170 5.12 17.04 -12.72
CA GLY A 170 5.61 16.18 -13.79
C GLY A 170 4.59 15.73 -14.84
N GLY A 171 3.32 16.12 -14.71
CA GLY A 171 2.27 15.78 -15.69
C GLY A 171 1.14 14.92 -15.14
N LEU A 172 1.22 14.54 -13.85
CA LEU A 172 0.18 13.76 -13.19
C LEU A 172 -1.18 14.49 -13.17
N ILE A 173 -1.20 15.81 -12.92
CA ILE A 173 -2.45 16.59 -12.86
C ILE A 173 -3.24 16.55 -14.18
N PRO A 174 -2.65 16.91 -15.35
CA PRO A 174 -3.32 16.74 -16.64
C PRO A 174 -3.84 15.33 -16.86
N LYS A 175 -3.10 14.33 -16.39
CA LYS A 175 -3.48 12.95 -16.56
C LYS A 175 -4.72 12.59 -15.75
N VAL A 176 -4.76 12.90 -14.46
CA VAL A 176 -5.93 12.64 -13.60
C VAL A 176 -7.13 13.47 -14.07
N LEU A 177 -6.92 14.69 -14.55
CA LEU A 177 -7.98 15.50 -15.17
C LEU A 177 -8.66 14.77 -16.34
N SER A 178 -7.89 14.04 -17.16
CA SER A 178 -8.49 13.24 -18.24
C SER A 178 -9.41 12.12 -17.72
N LEU A 179 -9.10 11.54 -16.55
CA LEU A 179 -9.88 10.46 -15.93
C LEU A 179 -11.24 10.93 -15.39
N THR A 180 -11.41 12.22 -15.12
CA THR A 180 -12.71 12.81 -14.71
C THR A 180 -13.79 12.71 -15.80
N ARG A 181 -13.40 12.40 -17.04
CA ARG A 181 -14.29 12.22 -18.19
C ARG A 181 -14.58 10.75 -18.49
N HIS A 182 -14.05 9.83 -17.69
CA HIS A 182 -14.25 8.40 -17.87
C HIS A 182 -15.71 8.00 -17.55
N GLU A 183 -16.20 6.94 -18.19
CA GLU A 183 -17.57 6.44 -17.98
C GLU A 183 -17.74 5.74 -16.63
N ASP A 184 -16.66 5.14 -16.12
CA ASP A 184 -16.62 4.51 -14.81
C ASP A 184 -16.79 5.53 -13.67
N VAL A 185 -17.82 5.34 -12.85
CA VAL A 185 -18.22 6.27 -11.79
C VAL A 185 -17.20 6.30 -10.65
N CYS A 186 -16.61 5.16 -10.29
CA CYS A 186 -15.63 5.06 -9.21
C CYS A 186 -14.34 5.77 -9.58
N LEU A 187 -13.86 5.57 -10.81
CA LEU A 187 -12.67 6.23 -11.34
C LEU A 187 -12.87 7.74 -11.45
N LYS A 188 -14.00 8.16 -12.00
CA LYS A 188 -14.33 9.59 -12.08
C LYS A 188 -14.38 10.23 -10.69
N THR A 189 -15.01 9.57 -9.72
CA THR A 189 -15.15 10.10 -8.36
C THR A 189 -13.80 10.23 -7.67
N SER A 190 -12.99 9.17 -7.69
CA SER A 190 -11.64 9.19 -7.09
C SER A 190 -10.71 10.22 -7.76
N ALA A 191 -10.78 10.38 -9.09
CA ALA A 191 -10.05 11.41 -9.81
C ALA A 191 -10.48 12.84 -9.40
N VAL A 192 -11.78 13.08 -9.22
CA VAL A 192 -12.29 14.38 -8.75
C VAL A 192 -11.83 14.66 -7.32
N VAL A 193 -11.90 13.67 -6.43
CA VAL A 193 -11.42 13.80 -5.04
C VAL A 193 -9.93 14.14 -5.02
N PHE A 194 -9.12 13.46 -5.83
CA PHE A 194 -7.69 13.76 -5.95
C PHE A 194 -7.41 15.21 -6.36
N LEU A 195 -8.10 15.69 -7.40
CA LEU A 195 -7.95 17.08 -7.84
C LEU A 195 -8.42 18.08 -6.79
N ASP A 196 -9.52 17.81 -6.10
CA ASP A 196 -10.03 18.65 -5.00
C ASP A 196 -9.04 18.71 -3.83
N THR A 197 -8.43 17.58 -3.44
CA THR A 197 -7.36 17.54 -2.43
C THR A 197 -6.18 18.42 -2.82
N ILE A 198 -5.72 18.37 -4.07
CA ILE A 198 -4.63 19.24 -4.55
C ILE A 198 -5.03 20.72 -4.51
N LEU A 199 -6.26 21.05 -4.91
CA LEU A 199 -6.73 22.44 -4.88
C LEU A 199 -6.75 22.98 -3.44
N LYS A 200 -7.20 22.18 -2.48
CA LYS A 200 -7.19 22.54 -1.06
C LYS A 200 -5.78 22.81 -0.53
N LEU A 201 -4.79 22.02 -0.95
CA LEU A 201 -3.38 22.20 -0.57
C LEU A 201 -2.73 23.46 -1.18
N ASN A 202 -3.22 23.98 -2.30
CA ASN A 202 -2.68 25.19 -2.92
C ASN A 202 -3.34 26.49 -2.41
N VAL A 203 -4.44 26.37 -1.66
CA VAL A 203 -5.17 27.51 -1.07
C VAL A 203 -4.77 27.74 0.40
N SER A 204 -4.14 26.75 1.04
CA SER A 204 -3.54 26.83 2.39
C SER A 204 -2.12 27.38 2.37
#